data_AF-A0A6A7FZW1-F1
#
_entry.id   AF-A0A6A7FZW1-F1
#
_cell.length_a   1.000
_cell.length_b   1.000
_cell.length_c   1.000
_cell.angle_alpha   90.00
_cell.angle_beta   90.00
_cell.angle_gamma   90.00
#
_symmetry.space_group_name_H-M   'P 1'
#
loop_
_entity.id
_entity.type
_entity.pdbx_description
1 polymer ?
#
loop_
_entity_poly.entity_id
_entity_poly.type
_entity_poly.pdbx_seq_one_letter_code
_entity_poly.pdbx_strand_id
1 'polypeptide(L)'
;GGFYHFYIRFGPNYPAAPPRVSALSGYKFGELIRFNPTMYPTGMVCLSILGTWQGPGWTPENNLRGVLLGLQSLLVDQALCIEPGYEIRQDTGCKMVWQYDLYVRHETIRVTVLHSIKQWRQIKIPEQLVTIMKSSFLEYYDHYIITCIDNIKYDGVPFATLYNPSFTPNFAKLKKDLIALHAEIASQSIDSTALDN
;
A
#
# COMPACT_ATOMS: atom_id res chain seq x y z
N GLY A 1 -6.09 2.68 5.44
CA GLY A 1 -5.09 2.29 6.46
C GLY A 1 -3.99 1.35 5.98
N GLY A 2 -3.66 1.22 4.68
CA GLY A 2 -2.55 0.34 4.27
C GLY A 2 -1.17 0.84 4.71
N PHE A 3 -0.24 -0.07 5.06
CA PHE A 3 1.15 0.29 5.39
C PHE A 3 2.07 0.09 4.18
N TYR A 4 2.39 1.20 3.50
CA TYR A 4 3.26 1.23 2.34
C TYR A 4 4.70 1.57 2.74
N HIS A 5 5.62 0.64 2.47
CA HIS A 5 7.01 0.78 2.87
C HIS A 5 7.85 1.26 1.68
N PHE A 6 8.64 2.30 1.90
CA PHE A 6 9.57 2.84 0.91
C PHE A 6 10.99 2.84 1.44
N TYR A 7 11.93 2.39 0.62
CA TYR A 7 13.36 2.54 0.86
C TYR A 7 13.85 3.80 0.16
N ILE A 8 14.45 4.71 0.91
CA ILE A 8 14.96 5.99 0.40
C ILE A 8 16.46 6.06 0.66
N ARG A 9 17.24 6.26 -0.40
CA ARG A 9 18.70 6.38 -0.34
C ARG A 9 19.15 7.73 -0.88
N PHE A 10 19.83 8.49 -0.04
CA PHE A 10 20.51 9.72 -0.41
C PHE A 10 21.86 9.39 -1.05
N GLY A 11 22.07 9.87 -2.27
CA GLY A 11 23.33 9.70 -2.99
C GLY A 11 24.38 10.75 -2.58
N PRO A 12 25.64 10.61 -3.04
CA PRO A 12 26.71 11.56 -2.74
C PRO A 12 26.46 12.97 -3.27
N ASN A 13 25.60 13.11 -4.28
CA ASN A 13 25.25 14.40 -4.89
C ASN A 13 24.01 15.05 -4.27
N TYR A 14 23.44 14.50 -3.19
CA TYR A 14 22.32 15.15 -2.52
C TYR A 14 22.80 16.42 -1.78
N PRO A 15 22.10 17.58 -1.87
CA PRO A 15 20.78 17.78 -2.50
C PRO A 15 20.82 18.26 -3.97
N ALA A 16 21.97 18.32 -4.63
CA ALA A 16 22.03 18.67 -6.06
C ALA A 16 21.32 17.66 -6.98
N ALA A 17 21.15 16.41 -6.54
CA ALA A 17 20.38 15.37 -7.21
C ALA A 17 19.34 14.74 -6.25
N PRO A 18 18.22 14.21 -6.77
CA PRO A 18 17.17 13.61 -5.95
C PRO A 18 17.65 12.34 -5.23
N PRO A 19 17.04 11.99 -4.08
CA PRO A 19 17.24 10.67 -3.50
C PRO A 19 16.66 9.58 -4.40
N ARG A 20 17.20 8.36 -4.28
CA ARG A 20 16.60 7.18 -4.94
C ARG A 20 15.52 6.61 -4.02
N VAL A 21 14.34 6.36 -4.57
CA VAL A 21 13.20 5.78 -3.86
C VAL A 21 12.83 4.43 -4.47
N SER A 22 12.55 3.45 -3.62
CA SER A 22 12.01 2.15 -4.03
C SER A 22 10.84 1.73 -3.15
N ALA A 23 9.72 1.37 -3.76
CA ALA A 23 8.59 0.77 -3.06
C ALA A 23 8.91 -0.70 -2.69
N LEU A 24 8.73 -1.05 -1.43
CA LEU A 24 9.01 -2.39 -0.91
C LEU A 24 7.76 -3.28 -0.84
N SER A 25 6.58 -2.67 -0.65
CA SER A 25 5.30 -3.37 -0.53
C SER A 25 4.95 -4.09 -1.84
N GLY A 26 4.66 -5.39 -1.77
CA GLY A 26 4.44 -6.28 -2.92
C GLY A 26 5.70 -7.06 -3.28
N TYR A 27 6.69 -6.40 -3.89
CA TYR A 27 7.89 -7.05 -4.43
C TYR A 27 8.61 -7.98 -3.45
N LYS A 28 8.86 -7.50 -2.23
CA LYS A 28 9.64 -8.26 -1.24
C LYS A 28 8.87 -9.39 -0.55
N PHE A 29 7.55 -9.46 -0.72
CA PHE A 29 6.74 -10.59 -0.26
C PHE A 29 6.62 -11.70 -1.33
N GLY A 30 7.34 -11.57 -2.45
CA GLY A 30 7.25 -12.49 -3.58
C GLY A 30 6.05 -12.24 -4.48
N GLU A 31 5.40 -11.08 -4.34
CA GLU A 31 4.12 -10.78 -4.99
C GLU A 31 4.27 -9.60 -5.95
N LEU A 32 3.89 -9.80 -7.21
CA LEU A 32 4.02 -8.77 -8.25
C LEU A 32 2.75 -7.91 -8.33
N ILE A 33 2.49 -7.15 -7.28
CA ILE A 33 1.29 -6.32 -7.17
C ILE A 33 1.58 -4.90 -7.63
N ARG A 34 0.73 -4.40 -8.53
CA ARG A 34 0.75 -3.02 -9.00
C ARG A 34 -0.35 -2.23 -8.30
N PHE A 35 0.00 -1.58 -7.18
CA PHE A 35 -0.94 -0.79 -6.36
C PHE A 35 -1.37 0.53 -7.01
N ASN A 36 -0.52 1.09 -7.87
CA ASN A 36 -0.80 2.27 -8.67
C ASN A 36 -0.06 2.13 -10.02
N PRO A 37 -0.58 2.65 -11.14
CA PRO A 37 0.13 2.64 -12.42
C PRO A 37 1.57 3.16 -12.36
N THR A 38 1.84 4.16 -11.52
CA THR A 38 3.17 4.76 -11.31
C THR A 38 4.03 4.02 -10.27
N MET A 39 3.49 3.00 -9.60
CA MET A 39 4.21 2.15 -8.64
C MET A 39 4.39 0.75 -9.20
N TYR A 40 5.58 0.48 -9.72
CA TYR A 40 5.86 -0.77 -10.42
C TYR A 40 6.08 -1.92 -9.44
N PRO A 41 5.71 -3.16 -9.81
CA PRO A 41 5.98 -4.35 -9.01
C PRO A 41 7.47 -4.60 -8.74
N THR A 42 8.38 -4.02 -9.52
CA THR A 42 9.82 -4.08 -9.31
C THR A 42 10.32 -3.13 -8.20
N GLY A 43 9.43 -2.33 -7.64
CA GLY A 43 9.73 -1.30 -6.66
C GLY A 43 10.09 0.06 -7.26
N MET A 44 10.11 0.22 -8.58
CA MET A 44 10.30 1.54 -9.22
C MET A 44 9.08 2.43 -8.97
N VAL A 45 9.30 3.69 -8.60
CA VAL A 45 8.26 4.70 -8.42
C VAL A 45 8.46 5.84 -9.40
N CYS A 46 7.42 6.15 -10.17
CA CYS A 46 7.39 7.25 -11.11
C CYS A 46 6.83 8.51 -10.44
N LEU A 47 7.68 9.51 -10.25
CA LEU A 47 7.33 10.78 -9.65
C LEU A 47 8.21 11.88 -10.27
N SER A 48 7.62 13.01 -10.66
CA SER A 48 8.35 14.04 -11.42
C SER A 48 9.53 14.61 -10.64
N ILE A 49 9.36 14.83 -9.33
CA ILE A 49 10.43 15.32 -8.43
C ILE A 49 11.57 14.31 -8.25
N LEU A 50 11.39 13.05 -8.66
CA LEU A 50 12.44 12.03 -8.70
C LEU A 50 13.05 11.88 -10.10
N GLY A 51 12.59 12.66 -11.08
CA GLY A 51 13.02 12.58 -12.48
C GLY A 51 12.51 11.34 -13.21
N THR A 52 11.51 10.64 -12.67
CA THR A 52 11.00 9.36 -13.21
C THR A 52 9.60 9.48 -13.81
N TRP A 53 9.08 10.70 -13.92
CA TRP A 53 7.79 11.01 -14.55
C TRP A 53 7.78 12.42 -15.14
N GLN A 54 6.82 12.71 -16.01
CA GLN A 54 6.64 14.04 -16.57
C GLN A 54 6.18 15.04 -15.49
N GLY A 55 6.67 16.28 -15.55
CA GLY A 55 6.33 17.36 -14.63
C GLY A 55 7.57 18.08 -14.08
N PRO A 56 7.40 18.93 -13.03
CA PRO A 56 8.51 19.62 -12.39
C PRO A 56 9.52 18.62 -11.82
N GLY A 57 10.79 18.77 -12.23
CA GLY A 57 11.90 17.94 -11.79
C GLY A 57 12.42 18.33 -10.40
N TRP A 58 13.41 17.58 -9.93
CA TRP A 58 14.14 17.88 -8.69
C TRP A 58 14.90 19.20 -8.78
N THR A 59 14.81 20.01 -7.74
CA THR A 59 15.70 21.15 -7.50
C THR A 59 16.29 21.05 -6.08
N PRO A 60 17.46 21.65 -5.80
CA PRO A 60 18.09 21.59 -4.48
C PRO A 60 17.25 22.18 -3.33
N GLU A 61 16.23 22.99 -3.64
CA GLU A 61 15.26 23.51 -2.68
C GLU A 61 14.25 22.45 -2.23
N ASN A 62 14.12 21.35 -2.97
CA ASN A 62 13.32 20.21 -2.56
C ASN A 62 13.97 19.45 -1.40
N ASN A 63 13.14 18.74 -0.63
CA ASN A 63 13.57 18.00 0.53
C ASN A 63 12.77 16.70 0.69
N LEU A 64 13.16 15.87 1.66
CA LEU A 64 12.49 14.60 1.95
C LEU A 64 10.98 14.77 2.20
N ARG A 65 10.54 15.86 2.83
CA ARG A 65 9.10 16.11 3.05
C ARG A 65 8.35 16.22 1.73
N GLY A 66 8.89 16.95 0.76
CA GLY A 66 8.33 17.02 -0.59
C GLY A 66 8.25 15.65 -1.27
N VAL A 67 9.29 14.82 -1.10
CA VAL A 67 9.29 13.44 -1.58
C VAL A 67 8.18 12.61 -0.95
N LEU A 68 8.06 12.63 0.38
CA LEU A 68 7.05 11.86 1.10
C LEU A 68 5.62 12.29 0.76
N LEU A 69 5.37 13.59 0.63
CA LEU A 69 4.07 14.12 0.17
C LEU A 69 3.75 13.67 -1.25
N GLY A 70 4.75 13.70 -2.15
CA GLY A 70 4.60 13.20 -3.50
C GLY A 70 4.25 11.71 -3.53
N LEU A 71 4.93 10.88 -2.74
CA LEU A 71 4.61 9.45 -2.62
C LEU A 71 3.19 9.22 -2.09
N GLN A 72 2.78 9.96 -1.05
CA GLN A 72 1.43 9.87 -0.50
C GLN A 72 0.37 10.28 -1.53
N SER A 73 0.65 11.28 -2.36
CA SER A 73 -0.28 11.75 -3.42
C SER A 73 -0.53 10.72 -4.53
N LEU A 74 0.28 9.66 -4.63
CA LEU A 74 0.04 8.55 -5.54
C LEU A 74 -1.03 7.58 -4.99
N LEU A 75 -1.30 7.60 -3.69
CA LEU A 75 -2.21 6.67 -3.02
C LEU A 75 -3.64 7.24 -2.99
N VAL A 76 -4.21 7.44 -4.18
CA VAL A 76 -5.55 8.02 -4.40
C VAL A 76 -6.56 6.97 -4.87
N ASP A 77 -7.84 7.27 -4.68
CA ASP A 77 -8.93 6.52 -5.29
C ASP A 77 -8.89 6.66 -6.82
N GLN A 78 -9.43 5.66 -7.54
CA GLN A 78 -9.45 5.63 -9.01
C GLN A 78 -8.06 5.83 -9.61
N ALA A 79 -7.05 5.18 -9.03
CA ALA A 79 -5.64 5.31 -9.40
C ALA A 79 -5.38 5.00 -10.88
N LEU A 80 -6.23 4.18 -11.52
CA LEU A 80 -6.12 3.85 -12.93
C LEU A 80 -6.36 5.05 -13.85
N CYS A 81 -7.06 6.10 -13.41
CA CYS A 81 -7.38 7.26 -14.23
C CYS A 81 -6.17 8.09 -14.67
N ILE A 82 -4.96 7.78 -14.17
CA ILE A 82 -3.71 8.39 -14.64
C ILE A 82 -3.17 7.73 -15.91
N GLU A 83 -3.68 6.55 -16.27
CA GLU A 83 -3.31 5.87 -17.52
C GLU A 83 -4.08 6.46 -18.71
N PRO A 84 -3.44 6.62 -19.87
CA PRO A 84 -4.09 7.06 -21.09
C PRO A 84 -5.30 6.18 -21.44
N GLY A 85 -6.45 6.80 -21.70
CA GLY A 85 -7.72 6.13 -22.04
C GLY A 85 -8.62 5.80 -20.83
N TYR A 86 -8.23 6.16 -19.61
CA TYR A 86 -9.04 5.96 -18.38
C TYR A 86 -9.36 7.26 -17.63
N GLU A 87 -9.20 8.42 -18.26
CA GLU A 87 -9.19 9.75 -17.61
C GLU A 87 -10.57 10.21 -17.08
N ILE A 88 -11.65 9.51 -17.40
CA ILE A 88 -13.02 9.91 -17.05
C ILE A 88 -13.26 9.68 -15.55
N ARG A 89 -13.41 10.79 -14.81
CA ARG A 89 -13.67 10.82 -13.35
C ARG A 89 -15.15 11.04 -12.98
N GLN A 90 -16.01 11.29 -13.95
CA GLN A 90 -17.35 11.85 -13.75
C GLN A 90 -18.48 10.82 -13.74
N ASP A 91 -18.28 9.75 -12.99
CA ASP A 91 -19.25 8.73 -12.57
C ASP A 91 -18.50 7.40 -12.50
N THR A 92 -19.12 6.38 -11.95
CA THR A 92 -18.66 5.00 -11.86
C THR A 92 -18.41 4.30 -13.23
N GLY A 93 -18.03 5.04 -14.27
CA GLY A 93 -18.30 4.74 -15.67
C GLY A 93 -17.41 3.72 -16.37
N CYS A 94 -16.20 3.44 -15.90
CA CYS A 94 -15.36 2.40 -16.50
C CYS A 94 -15.25 1.17 -15.59
N LYS A 95 -15.85 0.05 -16.04
CA LYS A 95 -15.77 -1.26 -15.38
C LYS A 95 -14.33 -1.63 -14.99
N MET A 96 -13.35 -1.29 -15.82
CA MET A 96 -11.93 -1.56 -15.58
C MET A 96 -11.36 -0.77 -14.40
N VAL A 97 -11.72 0.52 -14.26
CA VAL A 97 -11.28 1.37 -13.14
C VAL A 97 -11.84 0.81 -11.83
N TRP A 98 -13.12 0.47 -11.79
CA TRP A 98 -13.75 -0.13 -10.61
C TRP A 98 -13.14 -1.49 -10.26
N GLN A 99 -12.91 -2.35 -11.25
CA GLN A 99 -12.24 -3.64 -11.05
C GLN A 99 -10.83 -3.47 -10.50
N TYR A 100 -10.08 -2.51 -11.02
CA TYR A 100 -8.75 -2.20 -10.52
C TYR A 100 -8.78 -1.67 -9.09
N ASP A 101 -9.70 -0.77 -8.74
CA ASP A 101 -9.87 -0.27 -7.37
C ASP A 101 -10.25 -1.39 -6.39
N LEU A 102 -11.14 -2.31 -6.79
CA LEU A 102 -11.50 -3.48 -5.96
C LEU A 102 -10.28 -4.40 -5.74
N TYR A 103 -9.51 -4.64 -6.79
CA TYR A 103 -8.25 -5.38 -6.71
C TYR A 103 -7.25 -4.72 -5.76
N VAL A 104 -6.96 -3.43 -5.96
CA VAL A 104 -6.02 -2.68 -5.11
C VAL A 104 -6.50 -2.65 -3.67
N ARG A 105 -7.80 -2.48 -3.42
CA ARG A 105 -8.40 -2.52 -2.07
C ARG A 105 -8.15 -3.86 -1.38
N HIS A 106 -8.42 -4.96 -2.08
CA HIS A 106 -8.19 -6.31 -1.56
C HIS A 106 -6.70 -6.53 -1.25
N GLU A 107 -5.82 -6.23 -2.21
CA GLU A 107 -4.39 -6.43 -2.07
C GLU A 107 -3.76 -5.51 -1.03
N THR A 108 -4.32 -4.32 -0.81
CA THR A 108 -3.93 -3.42 0.29
C THR A 108 -4.12 -4.12 1.63
N ILE A 109 -5.31 -4.65 1.90
CA ILE A 109 -5.58 -5.35 3.16
C ILE A 109 -4.70 -6.61 3.27
N ARG A 110 -4.61 -7.40 2.20
CA ARG A 110 -3.88 -8.65 2.20
C ARG A 110 -2.37 -8.46 2.43
N VAL A 111 -1.77 -7.48 1.76
CA VAL A 111 -0.32 -7.37 1.68
C VAL A 111 0.19 -6.23 2.53
N THR A 112 -0.36 -5.04 2.34
CA THR A 112 0.16 -3.84 3.01
C THR A 112 -0.30 -3.76 4.45
N VAL A 113 -1.35 -4.49 4.86
CA VAL A 113 -1.77 -4.63 6.26
C VAL A 113 -1.35 -5.98 6.83
N LEU A 114 -1.95 -7.09 6.38
CA LEU A 114 -1.75 -8.41 6.98
C LEU A 114 -0.31 -8.92 6.82
N HIS A 115 0.23 -8.98 5.59
CA HIS A 115 1.61 -9.44 5.39
C HIS A 115 2.63 -8.48 6.01
N SER A 116 2.44 -7.17 5.87
CA SER A 116 3.29 -6.17 6.51
C SER A 116 3.46 -6.41 8.01
N ILE A 117 2.39 -6.66 8.75
CA ILE A 117 2.47 -6.91 10.19
C ILE A 117 2.99 -8.31 10.52
N LYS A 118 2.64 -9.34 9.74
CA LYS A 118 3.05 -10.72 10.04
C LYS A 118 4.50 -11.02 9.62
N GLN A 119 5.01 -10.34 8.61
CA GLN A 119 6.27 -10.67 7.94
C GLN A 119 7.28 -9.50 7.93
N TRP A 120 7.09 -8.48 8.78
CA TRP A 120 7.95 -7.28 8.83
C TRP A 120 9.45 -7.59 8.96
N ARG A 121 9.81 -8.69 9.64
CA ARG A 121 11.20 -9.14 9.81
C ARG A 121 11.87 -9.52 8.49
N GLN A 122 11.12 -10.11 7.56
CA GLN A 122 11.64 -10.53 6.24
C GLN A 122 12.07 -9.31 5.41
N ILE A 123 11.34 -8.21 5.55
CA ILE A 123 11.61 -6.96 4.83
C ILE A 123 12.44 -5.95 5.63
N LYS A 124 12.90 -6.35 6.82
CA LYS A 124 13.77 -5.59 7.73
C LYS A 124 13.21 -4.20 8.08
N ILE A 125 11.91 -4.13 8.38
CA ILE A 125 11.32 -2.89 8.90
C ILE A 125 11.86 -2.63 10.31
N PRO A 126 12.30 -1.39 10.62
CA PRO A 126 12.70 -1.01 11.98
C PRO A 126 11.57 -1.23 13.00
N GLU A 127 11.90 -1.76 14.18
CA GLU A 127 10.92 -2.10 15.22
C GLU A 127 10.05 -0.92 15.65
N GLN A 128 10.62 0.28 15.71
CA GLN A 128 9.89 1.51 16.03
C GLN A 128 8.73 1.77 15.06
N LEU A 129 8.93 1.51 13.76
CA LEU A 129 7.86 1.64 12.77
C LEU A 129 6.82 0.52 12.94
N VAL A 130 7.25 -0.69 13.33
CA VAL A 130 6.33 -1.82 13.57
C VAL A 130 5.42 -1.53 14.76
N THR A 131 5.92 -0.91 15.83
CA THR A 131 5.10 -0.48 16.96
C THR A 131 4.01 0.49 16.50
N ILE A 132 4.37 1.50 15.71
CA ILE A 132 3.41 2.45 15.13
C ILE A 132 2.40 1.74 14.23
N MET A 133 2.85 0.81 13.38
CA MET A 133 1.97 0.01 12.52
C MET A 133 0.96 -0.80 13.32
N LYS A 134 1.37 -1.45 14.42
CA LYS A 134 0.47 -2.22 15.29
C LYS A 134 -0.56 -1.31 15.97
N SER A 135 -0.13 -0.17 16.50
CA SER A 135 -1.05 0.81 17.10
C SER A 135 -2.07 1.35 16.08
N SER A 136 -1.61 1.78 14.91
CA SER A 136 -2.50 2.24 13.83
C SER A 136 -3.40 1.11 13.29
N PHE A 137 -2.94 -0.14 13.30
CA PHE A 137 -3.77 -1.28 12.91
C PHE A 137 -4.98 -1.44 13.83
N LEU A 138 -4.78 -1.31 15.15
CA LEU A 138 -5.88 -1.37 16.12
C LEU A 138 -6.85 -0.19 15.93
N GLU A 139 -6.33 1.01 15.67
CA GLU A 139 -7.16 2.20 15.40
C GLU A 139 -8.03 2.05 14.14
N TYR A 140 -7.48 1.49 13.06
CA TYR A 140 -8.20 1.28 11.80
C TYR A 140 -8.93 -0.07 11.71
N TYR A 141 -8.95 -0.87 12.78
CA TYR A 141 -9.43 -2.26 12.74
C TYR A 141 -10.86 -2.37 12.20
N ASP A 142 -11.79 -1.59 12.75
CA ASP A 142 -13.20 -1.62 12.35
C ASP A 142 -13.38 -1.25 10.89
N HIS A 143 -12.59 -0.28 10.39
CA HIS A 143 -12.62 0.11 8.99
C HIS A 143 -12.20 -1.04 8.06
N TYR A 144 -11.21 -1.85 8.43
CA TYR A 144 -10.85 -3.03 7.64
C TYR A 144 -11.97 -4.07 7.63
N ILE A 145 -12.59 -4.34 8.78
CA ILE A 145 -13.67 -5.31 8.91
C ILE A 145 -14.89 -4.90 8.09
N ILE A 146 -15.32 -3.63 8.21
CA ILE A 146 -16.42 -3.06 7.42
C ILE A 146 -16.10 -3.17 5.92
N THR A 147 -14.89 -2.79 5.52
CA THR A 147 -14.44 -2.90 4.12
C THR A 147 -14.55 -4.34 3.61
N CYS A 148 -14.14 -5.34 4.39
CA CYS A 148 -14.29 -6.74 4.00
C CYS A 148 -15.77 -7.17 3.89
N ILE A 149 -16.63 -6.73 4.82
CA ILE A 149 -18.07 -7.05 4.81
C ILE A 149 -18.74 -6.47 3.56
N ASP A 150 -18.49 -5.20 3.25
CA ASP A 150 -19.13 -4.51 2.11
C ASP A 150 -18.76 -5.11 0.75
N ASN A 151 -17.61 -5.77 0.67
CA ASN A 151 -17.06 -6.32 -0.56
C ASN A 151 -17.14 -7.86 -0.65
N ILE A 152 -17.64 -8.55 0.38
CA ILE A 152 -17.73 -10.02 0.41
C ILE A 152 -18.58 -10.61 -0.73
N LYS A 153 -19.54 -9.82 -1.24
CA LYS A 153 -20.40 -10.17 -2.39
C LYS A 153 -19.65 -10.38 -3.69
N TYR A 154 -18.39 -9.98 -3.78
CA TYR A 154 -17.52 -10.15 -4.94
C TYR A 154 -16.59 -11.37 -4.83
N ASP A 155 -16.62 -12.10 -3.71
CA ASP A 155 -15.75 -13.24 -3.49
C ASP A 155 -16.02 -14.38 -4.48
N GLY A 156 -14.94 -15.03 -4.91
CA GLY A 156 -15.00 -16.19 -5.80
C GLY A 156 -15.34 -15.86 -7.26
N VAL A 157 -15.69 -14.60 -7.59
CA VAL A 157 -15.96 -14.17 -8.97
C VAL A 157 -14.66 -13.65 -9.59
N PRO A 158 -14.06 -14.38 -10.56
CA PRO A 158 -12.82 -13.94 -11.18
C PRO A 158 -13.06 -12.76 -12.14
N PHE A 159 -12.11 -11.84 -12.19
CA PHE A 159 -12.06 -10.79 -13.19
C PHE A 159 -10.63 -10.42 -13.57
N ALA A 160 -10.48 -9.77 -14.73
CA ALA A 160 -9.22 -9.19 -15.16
C ALA A 160 -9.15 -7.70 -14.79
N THR A 161 -7.93 -7.22 -14.54
CA THR A 161 -7.58 -5.80 -14.47
C THR A 161 -6.53 -5.49 -15.54
N LEU A 162 -6.16 -4.21 -15.71
CA LEU A 162 -5.15 -3.82 -16.70
C LEU A 162 -3.80 -4.53 -16.49
N TYR A 163 -3.41 -4.82 -15.24
CA TYR A 163 -2.10 -5.40 -14.91
C TYR A 163 -2.16 -6.81 -14.33
N ASN A 164 -3.36 -7.37 -14.15
CA ASN A 164 -3.55 -8.72 -13.66
C ASN A 164 -4.63 -9.42 -14.49
N PRO A 165 -4.28 -10.42 -15.32
CA PRO A 165 -5.22 -11.07 -16.24
C PRO A 165 -6.26 -11.94 -15.54
N SER A 166 -6.02 -12.36 -14.29
CA SER A 166 -6.96 -13.16 -13.52
C SER A 166 -6.80 -12.91 -12.03
N PHE A 167 -7.79 -12.26 -11.45
CA PHE A 167 -7.87 -11.99 -10.02
C PHE A 167 -9.21 -12.45 -9.47
N THR A 168 -9.16 -13.18 -8.35
CA THR A 168 -10.34 -13.67 -7.64
C THR A 168 -10.31 -13.14 -6.21
N PRO A 169 -11.22 -12.21 -5.85
CA PRO A 169 -11.28 -11.69 -4.49
C PRO A 169 -11.64 -12.76 -3.45
N ASN A 170 -11.14 -12.59 -2.22
CA ASN A 170 -11.51 -13.39 -1.06
C ASN A 170 -11.50 -12.55 0.23
N PHE A 171 -12.41 -11.58 0.31
CA PHE A 171 -12.61 -10.73 1.48
C PHE A 171 -13.06 -11.51 2.72
N ALA A 172 -13.77 -12.63 2.56
CA ALA A 172 -14.14 -13.53 3.67
C ALA A 172 -12.89 -14.07 4.39
N LYS A 173 -11.89 -14.53 3.63
CA LYS A 173 -10.61 -14.96 4.19
C LYS A 173 -9.86 -13.80 4.83
N LEU A 174 -9.81 -12.63 4.18
CA LEU A 174 -9.16 -11.45 4.75
C LEU A 174 -9.79 -11.04 6.09
N LYS A 175 -11.12 -11.04 6.19
CA LYS A 175 -11.83 -10.77 7.44
C LYS A 175 -11.41 -11.74 8.55
N LYS A 176 -11.37 -13.04 8.25
CA LYS A 176 -10.92 -14.06 9.21
C LYS A 176 -9.47 -13.83 9.65
N ASP A 177 -8.59 -13.52 8.71
CA ASP A 177 -7.17 -13.27 8.96
C ASP A 177 -6.95 -12.00 9.79
N LEU A 178 -7.77 -10.96 9.58
CA LEU A 178 -7.77 -9.71 10.36
C LEU A 178 -8.22 -9.93 11.81
N ILE A 179 -9.31 -10.69 12.01
CA ILE A 179 -9.80 -11.03 13.37
C ILE A 179 -8.73 -11.80 14.14
N ALA A 180 -8.09 -12.78 13.50
CA ALA A 180 -7.02 -13.55 14.10
C ALA A 180 -5.81 -12.67 14.47
N LEU A 181 -5.41 -11.76 13.56
CA LEU A 181 -4.31 -10.83 13.82
C LEU A 181 -4.63 -9.84 14.96
N HIS A 182 -5.86 -9.35 15.03
CA HIS A 182 -6.29 -8.47 16.12
C HIS A 182 -6.21 -9.18 17.47
N ALA A 183 -6.69 -10.42 17.57
CA ALA A 183 -6.56 -11.21 18.80
C ALA A 183 -5.09 -11.42 19.21
N GLU A 184 -4.20 -11.68 18.24
CA GLU A 184 -2.76 -11.87 18.48
C GLU A 184 -2.06 -10.60 18.97
N ILE A 185 -2.39 -9.43 18.40
CA ILE A 185 -1.78 -8.16 18.82
C ILE A 185 -2.33 -7.73 20.18
N ALA A 186 -3.63 -7.93 20.43
CA ALA A 186 -4.26 -7.59 21.69
C ALA A 186 -3.67 -8.40 22.85
N SER A 187 -3.41 -9.71 22.68
CA SER A 187 -2.77 -10.52 23.72
C SER A 187 -1.34 -10.05 24.03
N GLN A 188 -0.56 -9.68 23.02
CA GLN A 188 0.80 -9.15 23.19
C GLN A 188 0.84 -7.84 23.99
N SER A 189 -0.20 -7.00 23.92
CA SER A 189 -0.28 -5.75 24.68
C SER A 189 -0.58 -5.95 26.17
N ILE A 190 -1.22 -7.08 26.53
CA ILE A 190 -1.58 -7.41 27.92
C ILE A 190 -0.36 -8.00 28.65
N ASP A 191 0.46 -8.80 27.98
CA ASP A 191 1.68 -9.37 28.59
C ASP A 191 2.75 -8.31 28.88
N SER A 192 2.83 -7.23 28.10
CA SER A 192 3.78 -6.14 28.36
C SER A 192 3.42 -5.30 29.59
N THR A 193 2.14 -5.20 29.95
CA THR A 193 1.71 -4.43 31.15
C THR A 193 1.72 -5.25 32.43
N ALA A 194 1.82 -6.59 32.33
CA ALA A 194 1.95 -7.48 33.48
C ALA A 194 3.40 -7.60 34.02
N LEU A 195 4.40 -7.16 33.24
CA LEU A 195 5.82 -7.18 33.62
C LEU A 195 6.30 -5.85 34.26
N ASP A 196 5.48 -4.80 34.19
CA ASP A 196 5.77 -3.47 34.74
C ASP A 196 5.04 -3.19 36.08
N ASN A 197 4.41 -4.21 36.68
CA ASN A 197 3.80 -4.19 38.03
C ASN A 197 4.49 -5.19 38.96
#